data_AF-A0A561SZL3-F1
#
_entry.id   AF-A0A561SZL3-F1
#
_cell.length_a   1.000
_cell.length_b   1.000
_cell.length_c   1.000
_cell.angle_alpha   90.00
_cell.angle_beta   90.00
_cell.angle_gamma   90.00
#
_symmetry.space_group_name_H-M   'P 1'
#
loop_
_entity.id
_entity.type
_entity.pdbx_description
1 polymer ?
#
loop_
_entity_poly.entity_id
_entity_poly.type
_entity_poly.pdbx_seq_one_letter_code
_entity_poly.pdbx_strand_id
1 'polypeptide(L)'
;MNPITGPSRPWSPIVARLQRRRAAHEAAAARVPLRPVRDPRGGLVSLQDALARQAQLRARIDADERDGSHVHDRISPGQRWQLRLLPLLDGLILFWFLAGVLNADLRTVDTTAVVAASLALLCTVAVAAWTAAVGEHLQRCKDRDRNLVWGAVDGIGRAMLALTAAMAGLLGAMMYVRMSDEVYQATGAPGAGATIIGLTLAAAVVLVNVYILHLAFSDGSTVTRELDRLGRIVAPHLRRRARHLALAERLRGRIRLRLAAEEQLRGPLDGGRRHQLAATGETWKAAG
;
A
#
# COMPACT_ATOMS: atom_id res chain seq x y z
N MET A 1 -61.67 15.71 -13.92
CA MET A 1 -60.84 14.57 -14.39
C MET A 1 -60.00 14.09 -13.22
N ASN A 2 -60.36 12.96 -12.60
CA ASN A 2 -59.60 12.35 -11.52
C ASN A 2 -58.55 11.39 -12.10
N PRO A 3 -57.27 11.45 -11.69
CA PRO A 3 -56.30 10.44 -12.06
C PRO A 3 -56.72 9.12 -11.42
N ILE A 4 -56.92 8.10 -12.24
CA ILE A 4 -57.17 6.72 -11.81
C ILE A 4 -55.89 6.23 -11.13
N THR A 5 -55.79 6.44 -9.82
CA THR A 5 -54.85 5.72 -8.95
C THR A 5 -55.37 4.31 -8.76
N GLY A 6 -55.27 3.50 -9.82
CA GLY A 6 -55.46 2.06 -9.71
C GLY A 6 -54.44 1.52 -8.70
N PRO A 7 -54.82 0.61 -7.79
CA PRO A 7 -53.90 0.05 -6.82
C PRO A 7 -52.75 -0.60 -7.57
N SER A 8 -51.52 -0.12 -7.32
CA SER A 8 -50.30 -0.70 -7.87
C SER A 8 -50.29 -2.18 -7.50
N ARG A 9 -50.59 -3.06 -8.48
CA ARG A 9 -50.63 -4.50 -8.24
C ARG A 9 -49.30 -4.94 -7.63
N PRO A 10 -49.32 -5.81 -6.61
CA PRO A 10 -48.11 -6.25 -5.93
C PRO A 10 -47.18 -6.90 -6.97
N TRP A 11 -45.92 -6.50 -6.93
CA TRP A 11 -44.85 -7.01 -7.76
C TRP A 11 -44.76 -8.53 -7.61
N SER A 12 -44.27 -9.23 -8.64
CA SER A 12 -43.98 -10.66 -8.48
C SER A 12 -43.02 -10.88 -7.31
N PRO A 13 -43.16 -11.98 -6.54
CA PRO A 13 -42.33 -12.23 -5.36
C PRO A 13 -40.83 -12.25 -5.68
N ILE A 14 -40.48 -12.61 -6.92
CA ILE A 14 -39.12 -12.58 -7.45
C ILE A 14 -38.62 -11.14 -7.58
N VAL A 15 -39.40 -10.23 -8.19
CA VAL A 15 -38.97 -8.84 -8.34
C VAL A 15 -38.91 -8.14 -6.98
N ALA A 16 -39.86 -8.39 -6.08
CA ALA A 16 -39.81 -7.89 -4.70
C ALA A 16 -38.55 -8.38 -3.95
N ARG A 17 -38.12 -9.63 -4.16
CA ARG A 17 -36.85 -10.16 -3.60
C ARG A 17 -35.63 -9.46 -4.20
N LEU A 18 -35.61 -9.21 -5.50
CA LEU A 18 -34.51 -8.51 -6.17
C LEU A 18 -34.41 -7.05 -5.72
N GLN A 19 -35.54 -6.36 -5.57
CA GLN A 19 -35.60 -5.00 -5.02
C GLN A 19 -35.05 -4.94 -3.59
N ARG A 20 -35.46 -5.86 -2.71
CA ARG A 20 -34.91 -5.96 -1.34
C ARG A 20 -33.40 -6.16 -1.33
N ARG A 21 -32.88 -7.04 -2.19
CA ARG A 21 -31.42 -7.26 -2.31
C ARG A 21 -30.68 -6.03 -2.84
N ARG A 22 -31.26 -5.32 -3.81
CA ARG A 22 -30.71 -4.07 -4.33
C ARG A 22 -30.64 -3.01 -3.22
N ALA A 23 -31.75 -2.76 -2.53
CA ALA A 23 -31.83 -1.81 -1.43
C ALA A 23 -30.83 -2.14 -0.32
N ALA A 24 -30.65 -3.43 0.02
CA ALA A 24 -29.65 -3.86 0.99
C ALA A 24 -28.21 -3.54 0.56
N HIS A 25 -27.88 -3.71 -0.73
CA HIS A 25 -26.55 -3.34 -1.25
C HIS A 25 -26.34 -1.83 -1.33
N GLU A 26 -27.36 -1.05 -1.70
CA GLU A 26 -27.32 0.41 -1.68
C GLU A 26 -27.14 0.94 -0.24
N ALA A 27 -27.90 0.40 0.71
CA ALA A 27 -27.76 0.73 2.13
C ALA A 27 -26.38 0.32 2.68
N ALA A 28 -25.86 -0.85 2.30
CA ALA A 28 -24.52 -1.27 2.67
C ALA A 28 -23.45 -0.31 2.13
N ALA A 29 -23.57 0.13 0.87
CA ALA A 29 -22.67 1.11 0.26
C ALA A 29 -22.75 2.48 0.95
N ALA A 30 -23.95 2.93 1.29
CA ALA A 30 -24.19 4.20 1.99
C ALA A 30 -23.61 4.22 3.41
N ARG A 31 -23.51 3.06 4.08
CA ARG A 31 -22.90 2.94 5.41
C ARG A 31 -21.37 2.90 5.40
N VAL A 32 -20.72 2.63 4.25
CA VAL A 32 -19.25 2.52 4.19
C VAL A 32 -18.53 3.82 4.62
N PRO A 33 -18.92 5.03 4.16
CA PRO A 33 -18.32 6.30 4.59
C PRO A 33 -18.43 6.59 6.09
N LEU A 34 -19.46 6.05 6.75
CA LEU A 34 -19.73 6.26 8.17
C LEU A 34 -18.98 5.27 9.07
N ARG A 35 -18.27 4.28 8.49
CA ARG A 35 -17.55 3.32 9.31
C ARG A 35 -16.36 3.99 10.00
N PRO A 36 -16.16 3.73 11.30
CA PRO A 36 -14.96 4.16 11.98
C PRO A 36 -13.76 3.39 11.43
N VAL A 37 -12.66 4.10 11.28
CA VAL A 37 -11.40 3.60 10.78
C VAL A 37 -10.29 4.13 11.68
N ARG A 38 -9.26 3.31 11.91
CA ARG A 38 -8.13 3.70 12.76
C ARG A 38 -7.25 4.71 12.01
N ASP A 39 -7.14 5.92 12.52
CA ASP A 39 -6.22 6.95 12.03
C ASP A 39 -4.77 6.49 12.26
N PRO A 40 -3.84 6.72 11.32
CA PRO A 40 -2.40 6.57 11.55
C PRO A 40 -1.86 7.21 12.84
N ARG A 41 -2.53 8.23 13.38
CA ARG A 41 -2.17 8.93 14.62
C ARG A 41 -2.71 8.30 15.91
N GLY A 42 -3.45 7.19 15.81
CA GLY A 42 -3.90 6.41 16.97
C GLY A 42 -5.35 6.63 17.40
N GLY A 43 -6.14 7.43 16.68
CA GLY A 43 -7.56 7.67 16.95
C GLY A 43 -8.51 6.84 16.07
N LEU A 44 -9.81 6.87 16.38
CA LEU A 44 -10.87 6.41 15.49
C LEU A 44 -11.47 7.62 14.79
N VAL A 45 -11.43 7.64 13.47
CA VAL A 45 -12.02 8.68 12.61
C VAL A 45 -13.00 8.05 11.64
N SER A 46 -14.00 8.80 11.18
CA SER A 46 -14.87 8.28 10.13
C SER A 46 -14.09 8.12 8.82
N LEU A 47 -14.50 7.18 7.97
CA LEU A 47 -13.91 7.04 6.63
C LEU A 47 -14.05 8.33 5.81
N GLN A 48 -15.14 9.08 6.01
CA GLN A 48 -15.34 10.39 5.37
C GLN A 48 -14.30 11.41 5.82
N ASP A 49 -13.99 11.50 7.10
CA ASP A 49 -12.96 12.41 7.62
C ASP A 49 -11.57 12.01 7.11
N ALA A 50 -11.28 10.70 7.07
CA ALA A 50 -10.05 10.18 6.50
C ALA A 50 -9.90 10.53 5.01
N LEU A 51 -11.00 10.50 4.24
CA LEU A 51 -11.04 10.91 2.84
C LEU A 51 -10.87 12.42 2.67
N ALA A 52 -11.53 13.22 3.51
CA ALA A 52 -11.38 14.68 3.49
C ALA A 52 -9.94 15.09 3.80
N ARG A 53 -9.35 14.45 4.81
CA ARG A 53 -7.93 14.61 5.17
C ARG A 53 -7.00 14.19 4.03
N GLN A 54 -7.29 13.06 3.38
CA GLN A 54 -6.52 12.62 2.21
C GLN A 54 -6.56 13.66 1.07
N ALA A 55 -7.72 14.28 0.83
CA ALA A 55 -7.87 15.33 -0.16
C ALA A 55 -7.11 16.62 0.22
N GLN A 56 -7.16 17.02 1.50
CA GLN A 56 -6.40 18.17 2.01
C GLN A 56 -4.89 17.96 1.87
N LEU A 57 -4.38 16.77 2.21
CA LEU A 57 -2.95 16.47 2.07
C LEU A 57 -2.51 16.49 0.60
N ARG A 58 -3.34 16.01 -0.33
CA ARG A 58 -3.07 16.12 -1.77
C ARG A 58 -3.06 17.56 -2.24
N ALA A 59 -4.09 18.33 -1.87
CA ALA A 59 -4.17 19.74 -2.24
C ALA A 59 -2.97 20.55 -1.73
N ARG A 60 -2.44 20.20 -0.55
CA ARG A 60 -1.21 20.78 -0.01
C ARG A 60 0.02 20.42 -0.85
N ILE A 61 0.20 19.13 -1.18
CA ILE A 61 1.30 18.70 -2.06
C ILE A 61 1.21 19.41 -3.41
N ASP A 62 0.02 19.43 -4.03
CA ASP A 62 -0.21 20.08 -5.32
C ASP A 62 0.03 21.60 -5.25
N ALA A 63 -0.19 22.24 -4.10
CA ALA A 63 0.13 23.65 -3.89
C ALA A 63 1.65 23.86 -3.75
N ASP A 64 2.30 23.05 -2.92
CA ASP A 64 3.76 23.11 -2.71
C ASP A 64 4.52 22.83 -4.03
N GLU A 65 4.05 21.87 -4.85
CA GLU A 65 4.62 21.59 -6.18
C GLU A 65 4.39 22.73 -7.18
N ARG A 66 3.22 23.39 -7.16
CA ARG A 66 2.94 24.58 -7.99
C ARG A 66 3.81 25.77 -7.61
N ASP A 67 4.19 25.87 -6.35
CA ASP A 67 5.13 26.87 -5.84
C ASP A 67 6.60 26.48 -6.11
N GLY A 68 6.84 25.38 -6.84
CA GLY A 68 8.17 24.90 -7.23
C GLY A 68 8.91 24.11 -6.14
N SER A 69 8.22 23.67 -5.08
CA SER A 69 8.86 22.87 -4.03
C SER A 69 9.06 21.43 -4.46
N HIS A 70 10.28 20.93 -4.26
CA HIS A 70 10.66 19.54 -4.49
C HIS A 70 10.63 18.68 -3.21
N VAL A 71 10.08 19.22 -2.11
CA VAL A 71 10.14 18.56 -0.79
C VAL A 71 9.39 17.23 -0.75
N HIS A 72 8.38 17.06 -1.62
CA HIS A 72 7.54 15.88 -1.72
C HIS A 72 8.02 14.85 -2.74
N ASP A 73 9.07 15.16 -3.50
CA ASP A 73 9.59 14.28 -4.55
C ASP A 73 10.00 12.93 -3.99
N ARG A 74 9.52 11.88 -4.66
CA ARG A 74 9.84 10.50 -4.32
C ARG A 74 11.07 10.06 -5.09
N ILE A 75 11.86 9.19 -4.48
CA ILE A 75 12.96 8.53 -5.18
C ILE A 75 12.41 7.62 -6.29
N SER A 76 13.23 7.42 -7.34
CA SER A 76 12.83 6.62 -8.48
C SER A 76 12.55 5.16 -8.09
N PRO A 77 11.75 4.41 -8.87
CA PRO A 77 11.49 3.00 -8.60
C PRO A 77 12.77 2.15 -8.50
N GLY A 78 13.80 2.48 -9.28
CA GLY A 78 15.10 1.82 -9.23
C GLY A 78 15.85 2.08 -7.92
N GLN A 79 15.84 3.32 -7.42
CA GLN A 79 16.41 3.66 -6.11
C GLN A 79 15.68 2.98 -4.96
N ARG A 80 14.35 2.82 -5.05
CA ARG A 80 13.57 2.06 -4.06
C ARG A 80 13.95 0.57 -4.05
N TRP A 81 14.30 0.03 -5.20
CA TRP A 81 14.79 -1.34 -5.29
C TRP A 81 16.19 -1.47 -4.67
N GLN A 82 17.09 -0.50 -4.90
CA GLN A 82 18.38 -0.43 -4.22
C GLN A 82 18.23 -0.39 -2.69
N LEU A 83 17.29 0.42 -2.17
CA LEU A 83 17.01 0.50 -0.73
C LEU A 83 16.60 -0.86 -0.11
N ARG A 84 16.07 -1.79 -0.92
CA ARG A 84 15.71 -3.14 -0.49
C ARG A 84 16.85 -4.13 -0.65
N LEU A 85 17.66 -4.00 -1.71
CA LEU A 85 18.75 -4.91 -1.99
C LEU A 85 19.99 -4.68 -1.13
N LEU A 86 20.37 -3.42 -0.91
CA LEU A 86 21.60 -3.09 -0.20
C LEU A 86 21.65 -3.71 1.21
N PRO A 87 20.58 -3.62 2.04
CA PRO A 87 20.55 -4.33 3.32
C PRO A 87 20.67 -5.85 3.20
N LEU A 88 20.14 -6.46 2.13
CA LEU A 88 20.26 -7.91 1.93
C LEU A 88 21.70 -8.31 1.60
N LEU A 89 22.38 -7.51 0.78
CA LEU A 89 23.79 -7.72 0.46
C LEU A 89 24.66 -7.53 1.71
N ASP A 90 24.40 -6.47 2.49
CA ASP A 90 25.08 -6.21 3.77
C ASP A 90 24.85 -7.36 4.76
N GLY A 91 23.61 -7.87 4.86
CA GLY A 91 23.29 -9.02 5.69
C GLY A 91 24.01 -10.31 5.27
N LEU A 92 24.24 -10.52 3.98
CA LEU A 92 25.01 -11.65 3.48
C LEU A 92 26.50 -11.54 3.85
N ILE A 93 27.06 -10.33 3.71
CA ILE A 93 28.44 -10.03 4.11
C ILE A 93 28.60 -10.22 5.62
N LEU A 94 27.64 -9.72 6.41
CA LEU A 94 27.62 -9.88 7.86
C LEU A 94 27.48 -11.34 8.28
N PHE A 95 26.64 -12.12 7.59
CA PHE A 95 26.52 -13.55 7.80
C PHE A 95 27.84 -14.26 7.57
N TRP A 96 28.50 -13.98 6.44
CA TRP A 96 29.80 -14.58 6.14
C TRP A 96 30.87 -14.18 7.16
N PHE A 97 30.87 -12.93 7.62
CA PHE A 97 31.74 -12.46 8.71
C PHE A 97 31.48 -13.23 10.01
N LEU A 98 30.21 -13.34 10.42
CA LEU A 98 29.82 -14.06 11.63
C LEU A 98 30.12 -15.56 11.54
N ALA A 99 29.97 -16.16 10.36
CA ALA A 99 30.37 -17.54 10.13
C ALA A 99 31.87 -17.73 10.33
N GLY A 100 32.69 -16.80 9.84
CA GLY A 100 34.13 -16.80 10.10
C GLY A 100 34.48 -16.63 11.59
N VAL A 101 33.85 -15.67 12.28
CA VAL A 101 34.10 -15.40 13.71
C VAL A 101 33.66 -16.55 14.62
N LEU A 102 32.51 -17.17 14.30
CA LEU A 102 31.98 -18.29 15.07
C LEU A 102 32.58 -19.63 14.64
N ASN A 103 33.52 -19.62 13.69
CA ASN A 103 34.14 -20.81 13.10
C ASN A 103 33.10 -21.83 12.59
N ALA A 104 32.05 -21.32 11.95
CA ALA A 104 30.94 -22.12 11.46
C ALA A 104 31.32 -22.89 10.19
N ASP A 105 31.07 -24.20 10.18
CA ASP A 105 31.26 -25.02 8.99
C ASP A 105 30.08 -24.84 8.03
N LEU A 106 30.29 -23.98 7.04
CA LEU A 106 29.29 -23.70 6.00
C LEU A 106 29.02 -24.92 5.09
N ARG A 107 29.82 -25.99 5.16
CA ARG A 107 29.60 -27.21 4.36
C ARG A 107 28.56 -28.13 4.97
N THR A 108 28.41 -28.13 6.30
CA THR A 108 27.55 -29.08 7.01
C THR A 108 26.33 -28.44 7.69
N VAL A 109 26.16 -27.11 7.57
CA VAL A 109 25.05 -26.34 8.17
C VAL A 109 24.80 -26.78 9.62
N ASP A 110 25.81 -26.57 10.45
CA ASP A 110 25.77 -26.90 11.86
C ASP A 110 25.02 -25.83 12.69
N THR A 111 24.89 -26.07 13.99
CA THR A 111 24.22 -25.13 14.90
C THR A 111 24.87 -23.74 14.88
N THR A 112 26.19 -23.66 14.71
CA THR A 112 26.90 -22.37 14.70
C THR A 112 26.60 -21.57 13.43
N ALA A 113 26.47 -22.22 12.26
CA ALA A 113 26.02 -21.58 11.03
C ALA A 113 24.60 -21.00 11.17
N VAL A 114 23.69 -21.73 11.83
CA VAL A 114 22.32 -21.25 12.09
C VAL A 114 22.32 -20.02 13.02
N VAL A 115 23.17 -20.04 14.06
CA VAL A 115 23.33 -18.89 14.98
C VAL A 115 23.90 -17.68 14.23
N ALA A 116 24.94 -17.87 13.40
CA ALA A 116 25.51 -16.81 12.57
C ALA A 116 24.46 -16.19 11.64
N ALA A 117 23.67 -17.03 10.96
CA ALA A 117 22.60 -16.57 10.06
C ALA A 117 21.50 -15.79 10.82
N SER A 118 21.11 -16.28 11.99
CA SER A 118 20.09 -15.63 12.82
C SER A 118 20.54 -14.26 13.33
N LEU A 119 21.79 -14.17 13.78
CA LEU A 119 22.40 -12.90 14.22
C LEU A 119 22.53 -11.91 13.07
N ALA A 120 23.02 -12.37 11.91
CA ALA A 120 23.14 -11.53 10.72
C ALA A 120 21.78 -10.97 10.29
N LEU A 121 20.74 -11.81 10.25
CA LEU A 121 19.37 -11.40 9.94
C LEU A 121 18.84 -10.37 10.95
N LEU A 122 19.02 -10.63 12.24
CA LEU A 122 18.55 -9.73 13.31
C LEU A 122 19.23 -8.37 13.22
N CYS A 123 20.56 -8.34 13.06
CA CYS A 123 21.31 -7.11 12.87
C CYS A 123 20.86 -6.37 11.61
N THR A 124 20.69 -7.07 10.48
CA THR A 124 20.23 -6.47 9.22
C THR A 124 18.86 -5.81 9.38
N VAL A 125 17.90 -6.52 10.00
CA VAL A 125 16.56 -5.98 10.25
C VAL A 125 16.61 -4.79 11.21
N ALA A 126 17.43 -4.86 12.26
CA ALA A 126 17.60 -3.77 13.22
C ALA A 126 18.19 -2.51 12.56
N VAL A 127 19.25 -2.66 11.76
CA VAL A 127 19.89 -1.55 11.03
C VAL A 127 18.94 -0.96 9.98
N ALA A 128 18.21 -1.80 9.24
CA ALA A 128 17.22 -1.33 8.28
C ALA A 128 16.08 -0.55 8.96
N ALA A 129 15.55 -1.05 10.08
CA ALA A 129 14.53 -0.38 10.86
C ALA A 129 15.05 0.94 11.46
N TRP A 130 16.27 0.93 12.00
CA TRP A 130 16.94 2.11 12.53
C TRP A 130 17.10 3.18 11.44
N THR A 131 17.66 2.82 10.29
CA THR A 131 17.90 3.74 9.17
C THR A 131 16.59 4.34 8.65
N ALA A 132 15.51 3.54 8.59
CA ALA A 132 14.19 4.02 8.23
C ALA A 132 13.64 5.04 9.26
N ALA A 133 13.85 4.79 10.56
CA ALA A 133 13.46 5.70 11.63
C ALA A 133 14.25 7.01 11.60
N VAL A 134 15.57 6.95 11.43
CA VAL A 134 16.43 8.14 11.26
C VAL A 134 15.99 8.92 10.03
N GLY A 135 15.79 8.26 8.88
CA GLY A 135 15.29 8.89 7.67
C GLY A 135 13.93 9.56 7.86
N GLU A 136 12.99 8.92 8.57
CA GLU A 136 11.68 9.52 8.92
C GLU A 136 11.82 10.78 9.77
N HIS A 137 12.73 10.77 10.74
CA HIS A 137 12.95 11.90 11.62
C HIS A 137 13.59 13.07 10.85
N LEU A 138 14.62 12.80 10.05
CA LEU A 138 15.33 13.82 9.27
C LEU A 138 14.45 14.45 8.19
N GLN A 139 13.46 13.73 7.65
CA GLN A 139 12.50 14.29 6.69
C GLN A 139 11.70 15.48 7.22
N ARG A 140 11.58 15.63 8.55
CA ARG A 140 10.95 16.81 9.17
C ARG A 140 11.79 18.08 9.04
N CYS A 141 13.09 17.93 8.82
CA CYS A 141 14.07 19.01 8.77
C CYS A 141 14.49 19.35 7.32
N LYS A 142 13.69 18.95 6.34
CA LYS A 142 13.97 19.12 4.91
C LYS A 142 13.44 20.46 4.42
N ASP A 143 14.25 21.18 3.64
CA ASP A 143 13.85 22.41 2.96
C ASP A 143 13.13 22.13 1.62
N ARG A 144 12.58 23.17 0.99
CA ARG A 144 11.92 23.12 -0.33
C ARG A 144 12.78 22.47 -1.41
N ASP A 145 14.10 22.63 -1.34
CA ASP A 145 15.08 22.10 -2.29
C ASP A 145 15.63 20.70 -1.91
N ARG A 146 14.99 20.02 -0.95
CA ARG A 146 15.40 18.69 -0.44
C ARG A 146 16.70 18.67 0.36
N ASN A 147 17.23 19.84 0.72
CA ASN A 147 18.40 19.96 1.58
C ASN A 147 18.04 19.79 3.05
N LEU A 148 18.98 19.25 3.84
CA LEU A 148 18.83 19.15 5.30
C LEU A 148 19.14 20.50 5.93
N VAL A 149 18.17 21.07 6.65
CA VAL A 149 18.36 22.30 7.41
C VAL A 149 18.92 21.95 8.79
N TRP A 150 20.23 22.06 8.96
CA TRP A 150 20.92 21.72 10.22
C TRP A 150 20.39 22.48 11.45
N GLY A 151 19.92 23.72 11.25
CA GLY A 151 19.29 24.51 12.30
C GLY A 151 17.94 23.96 12.78
N ALA A 152 17.25 23.18 11.95
CA ALA A 152 15.98 22.53 12.29
C ALA A 152 16.16 21.15 12.92
N VAL A 153 17.36 20.57 12.84
CA VAL A 153 17.66 19.27 13.46
C VAL A 153 17.78 19.43 14.97
N ASP A 154 16.80 18.87 15.68
CA ASP A 154 16.74 18.83 17.13
C ASP A 154 17.87 17.96 17.74
N GLY A 155 18.04 18.06 19.06
CA GLY A 155 19.08 17.30 19.77
C GLY A 155 18.95 15.78 19.57
N ILE A 156 17.72 15.27 19.47
CA ILE A 156 17.44 13.86 19.20
C ILE A 156 17.93 13.48 17.79
N GLY A 157 17.62 14.27 16.77
CA GLY A 157 18.08 14.03 15.41
C GLY A 157 19.60 14.04 15.29
N ARG A 158 20.28 14.94 16.02
CA ARG A 158 21.75 14.96 16.09
C ARG A 158 22.30 13.70 16.77
N ALA A 159 21.70 13.27 17.87
CA ALA A 159 22.09 12.03 18.55
C ALA A 159 21.88 10.80 17.65
N MET A 160 20.77 10.74 16.91
CA MET A 160 20.49 9.67 15.94
C MET A 160 21.51 9.66 14.78
N LEU A 161 21.90 10.83 14.27
CA LEU A 161 22.94 10.95 13.26
C LEU A 161 24.31 10.53 13.80
N ALA A 162 24.67 10.97 15.01
CA ALA A 162 25.92 10.59 15.66
C ALA A 162 26.01 9.08 15.90
N LEU A 163 24.92 8.46 16.37
CA LEU A 163 24.86 7.01 16.55
C LEU A 163 24.96 6.27 15.22
N THR A 164 24.28 6.75 14.17
CA THR A 164 24.41 6.18 12.82
C THR A 164 25.84 6.28 12.29
N ALA A 165 26.51 7.42 12.49
CA ALA A 165 27.90 7.61 12.11
C ALA A 165 28.85 6.68 12.88
N ALA A 166 28.62 6.50 14.19
CA ALA A 166 29.37 5.57 15.02
C ALA A 166 29.19 4.11 14.57
N MET A 167 27.96 3.69 14.27
CA MET A 167 27.67 2.35 13.73
C MET A 167 28.35 2.12 12.38
N ALA A 168 28.24 3.07 11.44
CA ALA A 168 28.91 2.98 10.16
C ALA A 168 30.44 2.91 10.31
N GLY A 169 31.01 3.72 11.21
CA GLY A 169 32.44 3.69 11.52
C GLY A 169 32.89 2.35 12.10
N LEU A 170 32.12 1.76 13.02
CA LEU A 170 32.40 0.45 13.59
C LEU A 170 32.35 -0.65 12.51
N LEU A 171 31.33 -0.63 11.65
CA LEU A 171 31.22 -1.57 10.52
C LEU A 171 32.40 -1.44 9.56
N GLY A 172 32.80 -0.22 9.23
CA GLY A 172 33.99 0.05 8.42
C GLY A 172 35.26 -0.50 9.08
N ALA A 173 35.46 -0.28 10.38
CA ALA A 173 36.61 -0.78 11.11
C ALA A 173 36.65 -2.32 11.14
N MET A 174 35.50 -2.98 11.38
CA MET A 174 35.39 -4.43 11.34
C MET A 174 35.72 -5.00 9.95
N MET A 175 35.21 -4.35 8.90
CA MET A 175 35.52 -4.73 7.51
C MET A 175 37.02 -4.59 7.20
N TYR A 176 37.64 -3.51 7.65
CA TYR A 176 39.09 -3.30 7.49
C TYR A 176 39.89 -4.44 8.14
N VAL A 177 39.61 -4.74 9.41
CA VAL A 177 40.32 -5.80 10.15
C VAL A 177 40.13 -7.15 9.48
N ARG A 178 38.88 -7.49 9.12
CA ARG A 178 38.57 -8.77 8.47
C ARG A 178 39.32 -8.93 7.16
N MET A 179 39.24 -7.93 6.28
CA MET A 179 39.88 -8.02 4.97
C MET A 179 41.41 -8.04 5.09
N SER A 180 41.97 -7.27 6.04
CA SER A 180 43.41 -7.28 6.29
C SER A 180 43.89 -8.66 6.73
N ASP A 181 43.13 -9.34 7.59
CA ASP A 181 43.43 -10.72 8.03
C ASP A 181 43.36 -11.71 6.86
N GLU A 182 42.34 -11.62 6.01
CA GLU A 182 42.22 -12.54 4.86
C GLU A 182 43.31 -12.35 3.81
N VAL A 183 43.66 -11.09 3.51
CA VAL A 183 44.79 -10.83 2.60
C VAL A 183 46.08 -11.32 3.21
N TYR A 184 46.27 -11.15 4.52
CA TYR A 184 47.43 -11.68 5.22
C TYR A 184 47.48 -13.21 5.15
N GLN A 185 46.37 -13.91 5.40
CA GLN A 185 46.29 -15.36 5.29
C GLN A 185 46.55 -15.86 3.86
N ALA A 186 46.11 -15.12 2.84
CA ALA A 186 46.30 -15.49 1.44
C ALA A 186 47.73 -15.22 0.92
N THR A 187 48.39 -14.18 1.41
CA THR A 187 49.69 -13.71 0.88
C THR A 187 50.87 -14.03 1.80
N GLY A 188 50.62 -14.36 3.06
CA GLY A 188 51.64 -14.64 4.08
C GLY A 188 52.46 -13.42 4.52
N ALA A 189 52.16 -12.21 4.04
CA ALA A 189 52.92 -11.01 4.33
C ALA A 189 51.99 -9.85 4.75
N PRO A 190 52.30 -9.14 5.85
CA PRO A 190 51.61 -7.90 6.17
C PRO A 190 52.14 -6.82 5.21
N GLY A 191 51.45 -6.65 4.08
CA GLY A 191 51.86 -5.74 3.02
C GLY A 191 50.93 -4.55 2.87
N ALA A 192 51.43 -3.47 2.27
CA ALA A 192 50.63 -2.30 1.90
C ALA A 192 49.36 -2.66 1.10
N GLY A 193 49.39 -3.75 0.34
CA GLY A 193 48.22 -4.27 -0.38
C GLY A 193 47.05 -4.66 0.53
N ALA A 194 47.29 -5.32 1.66
CA ALA A 194 46.26 -5.68 2.63
C ALA A 194 45.58 -4.43 3.21
N THR A 195 46.38 -3.44 3.59
CA THR A 195 45.90 -2.16 4.11
C THR A 195 45.06 -1.40 3.08
N ILE A 196 45.53 -1.31 1.83
CA ILE A 196 44.81 -0.59 0.76
C ILE A 196 43.47 -1.27 0.47
N ILE A 197 43.45 -2.59 0.32
CA ILE A 197 42.23 -3.35 0.02
C ILE A 197 41.25 -3.25 1.20
N GLY A 198 41.74 -3.44 2.43
CA GLY A 198 40.92 -3.30 3.64
C GLY A 198 40.32 -1.91 3.80
N LEU A 199 41.10 -0.84 3.60
CA LEU A 199 40.61 0.53 3.67
C LEU A 199 39.58 0.82 2.58
N THR A 200 39.81 0.33 1.37
CA THR A 200 38.91 0.53 0.23
C THR A 200 37.55 -0.10 0.51
N LEU A 201 37.52 -1.35 0.98
CA LEU A 201 36.27 -2.03 1.33
C LEU A 201 35.59 -1.41 2.54
N ALA A 202 36.35 -1.02 3.58
CA ALA A 202 35.81 -0.31 4.72
C ALA A 202 35.13 1.01 4.32
N ALA A 203 35.79 1.81 3.48
CA ALA A 203 35.22 3.05 2.95
C ALA A 203 33.97 2.78 2.10
N ALA A 204 33.98 1.74 1.26
CA ALA A 204 32.82 1.34 0.48
C ALA A 204 31.62 0.99 1.37
N VAL A 205 31.82 0.22 2.45
CA VAL A 205 30.76 -0.12 3.43
C VAL A 205 30.18 1.13 4.07
N VAL A 206 31.04 2.06 4.51
CA VAL A 206 30.58 3.34 5.11
C VAL A 206 29.77 4.15 4.10
N LEU A 207 30.27 4.31 2.87
CA LEU A 207 29.60 5.06 1.80
C LEU A 207 28.24 4.45 1.43
N VAL A 208 28.15 3.12 1.35
CA VAL A 208 26.89 2.41 1.11
C VAL A 208 25.89 2.71 2.22
N ASN A 209 26.30 2.64 3.50
CA ASN A 209 25.42 2.95 4.63
C ASN A 209 24.95 4.42 4.61
N VAL A 210 25.85 5.36 4.33
CA VAL A 210 25.51 6.78 4.16
C VAL A 210 24.53 6.97 3.00
N TYR A 211 24.72 6.24 1.89
CA TYR A 211 23.83 6.29 0.74
C TYR A 211 22.43 5.74 1.05
N ILE A 212 22.31 4.63 1.80
CA ILE A 212 21.01 4.09 2.24
C ILE A 212 20.30 5.13 3.11
N LEU A 213 21.01 5.75 4.06
CA LEU A 213 20.45 6.81 4.89
C LEU A 213 19.99 8.00 4.03
N HIS A 214 20.80 8.41 3.07
CA HIS A 214 20.45 9.48 2.13
C HIS A 214 19.19 9.13 1.33
N LEU A 215 19.07 7.91 0.80
CA LEU A 215 17.87 7.46 0.09
C LEU A 215 16.64 7.45 1.02
N ALA A 216 16.78 6.97 2.26
CA ALA A 216 15.70 6.95 3.25
C ALA A 216 15.23 8.36 3.62
N PHE A 217 16.16 9.32 3.73
CA PHE A 217 15.88 10.74 3.89
C PHE A 217 15.21 11.32 2.63
N SER A 218 15.71 10.98 1.44
CA SER A 218 15.27 11.52 0.16
C SER A 218 13.91 11.00 -0.31
N ASP A 219 13.40 9.90 0.22
CA ASP A 219 12.10 9.30 -0.18
C ASP A 219 10.89 10.07 0.36
N GLY A 220 10.55 11.16 -0.33
CA GLY A 220 9.39 12.00 -0.04
C GLY A 220 9.51 12.78 1.27
N SER A 221 8.35 13.02 1.86
CA SER A 221 8.11 13.82 3.06
C SER A 221 7.18 13.11 4.04
N THR A 222 7.08 13.63 5.25
CA THR A 222 6.11 13.19 6.26
C THR A 222 4.66 13.27 5.74
N VAL A 223 4.34 14.31 4.97
CA VAL A 223 3.01 14.51 4.34
C VAL A 223 2.71 13.40 3.33
N THR A 224 3.66 13.07 2.46
CA THR A 224 3.48 11.99 1.47
C THR A 224 3.35 10.61 2.13
N ARG A 225 4.05 10.38 3.25
CA ARG A 225 3.92 9.13 4.02
C ARG A 225 2.59 9.04 4.75
N GLU A 226 2.11 10.14 5.31
CA GLU A 226 0.77 10.21 5.91
C GLU A 226 -0.30 9.91 4.87
N LEU A 227 -0.16 10.48 3.67
CA LEU A 227 -1.03 10.21 2.53
C LEU A 227 -1.01 8.72 2.13
N ASP A 228 0.15 8.08 2.10
CA ASP A 228 0.28 6.65 1.78
C ASP A 228 -0.32 5.75 2.88
N ARG A 229 -0.11 6.11 4.16
CA ARG A 229 -0.72 5.40 5.30
C ARG A 229 -2.24 5.50 5.23
N LEU A 230 -2.80 6.69 5.02
CA LEU A 230 -4.23 6.90 4.83
C LEU A 230 -4.76 6.16 3.59
N GLY A 231 -4.02 6.19 2.48
CA GLY A 231 -4.38 5.48 1.26
C GLY A 231 -4.51 3.98 1.46
N ARG A 232 -3.57 3.34 2.17
CA ARG A 232 -3.63 1.90 2.51
C ARG A 232 -4.82 1.55 3.38
N ILE A 233 -5.20 2.46 4.27
CA ILE A 233 -6.33 2.31 5.18
C ILE A 233 -7.66 2.46 4.43
N VAL A 234 -7.80 3.50 3.60
CA VAL A 234 -9.03 3.87 2.89
C VAL A 234 -9.33 2.94 1.70
N ALA A 235 -8.30 2.53 0.95
CA ALA A 235 -8.43 1.73 -0.27
C ALA A 235 -9.32 0.47 -0.16
N PRO A 236 -9.17 -0.41 0.86
CA PRO A 236 -10.02 -1.59 0.99
C PRO A 236 -11.50 -1.23 1.21
N HIS A 237 -11.80 -0.14 1.91
CA HIS A 237 -13.17 0.31 2.13
C HIS A 237 -13.80 0.86 0.85
N LEU A 238 -13.05 1.65 0.08
CA LEU A 238 -13.50 2.12 -1.23
C LEU A 238 -13.76 0.97 -2.19
N ARG A 239 -12.89 -0.05 -2.22
CA ARG A 239 -13.12 -1.27 -3.01
C ARG A 239 -14.40 -2.01 -2.58
N ARG A 240 -14.68 -2.09 -1.27
CA ARG A 240 -15.94 -2.68 -0.76
C ARG A 240 -17.16 -1.87 -1.17
N ARG A 241 -17.12 -0.54 -1.07
CA ARG A 241 -18.21 0.35 -1.54
C ARG A 241 -18.46 0.16 -3.03
N ALA A 242 -17.40 0.18 -3.85
CA ALA A 242 -17.50 -0.01 -5.29
C ALA A 242 -18.12 -1.37 -5.64
N ARG A 243 -17.75 -2.44 -4.94
CA ARG A 243 -18.38 -3.77 -5.11
C ARG A 243 -19.87 -3.75 -4.79
N HIS A 244 -20.30 -3.11 -3.70
CA HIS A 244 -21.72 -3.02 -3.36
C HIS A 244 -22.53 -2.22 -4.39
N LEU A 245 -21.98 -1.11 -4.90
CA LEU A 245 -22.60 -0.32 -5.97
C LEU A 245 -22.71 -1.12 -7.27
N ALA A 246 -21.64 -1.82 -7.66
CA ALA A 246 -21.66 -2.68 -8.85
C ALA A 246 -22.70 -3.81 -8.75
N LEU A 247 -22.89 -4.40 -7.56
CA LEU A 247 -23.94 -5.40 -7.33
C LEU A 247 -25.34 -4.80 -7.39
N ALA A 248 -25.55 -3.61 -6.84
CA ALA A 248 -26.83 -2.90 -6.90
C ALA A 248 -27.22 -2.60 -8.37
N GLU A 249 -26.26 -2.12 -9.18
CA GLU A 249 -26.50 -1.86 -10.61
C GLU A 249 -26.79 -3.14 -11.41
N ARG A 250 -26.06 -4.24 -11.14
CA ARG A 250 -26.38 -5.55 -11.74
C ARG A 250 -27.80 -6.00 -11.41
N LEU A 251 -28.24 -5.82 -10.15
CA LEU A 251 -29.61 -6.17 -9.75
C LEU A 251 -30.65 -5.24 -10.39
N ARG A 252 -30.35 -3.95 -10.54
CA ARG A 252 -31.19 -3.00 -11.27
C ARG A 252 -31.42 -3.43 -12.72
N GLY A 253 -30.36 -3.86 -13.41
CA GLY A 253 -30.46 -4.45 -14.75
C GLY A 253 -31.37 -5.68 -14.79
N ARG A 254 -31.20 -6.62 -13.85
CA ARG A 254 -32.05 -7.83 -13.76
C ARG A 254 -33.52 -7.52 -13.49
N ILE A 255 -33.80 -6.53 -12.64
CA ILE A 255 -35.17 -6.09 -12.36
C ILE A 255 -35.81 -5.53 -13.63
N ARG A 256 -35.09 -4.68 -14.38
CA ARG A 256 -35.58 -4.12 -15.65
C ARG A 256 -35.92 -5.20 -16.68
N LEU A 257 -35.01 -6.18 -16.87
CA LEU A 257 -35.24 -7.29 -17.80
C LEU A 257 -36.46 -8.15 -17.39
N ARG A 258 -36.63 -8.40 -16.09
CA ARG A 258 -37.77 -9.18 -15.58
C ARG A 258 -39.09 -8.44 -15.72
N LEU A 259 -39.10 -7.13 -15.46
CA LEU A 259 -40.27 -6.30 -15.69
C LEU A 259 -40.68 -6.30 -17.17
N ALA A 260 -39.72 -6.12 -18.08
CA ALA A 260 -39.98 -6.16 -19.52
C ALA A 260 -40.52 -7.53 -19.97
N ALA A 261 -39.99 -8.63 -19.44
CA ALA A 261 -40.50 -9.97 -19.73
C ALA A 261 -41.91 -10.21 -19.17
N GLU A 262 -42.21 -9.73 -17.95
CA GLU A 262 -43.56 -9.79 -17.37
C GLU A 262 -44.56 -8.94 -18.16
N GLU A 263 -44.15 -7.80 -18.70
CA GLU A 263 -44.96 -6.94 -19.56
C GLU A 263 -45.23 -7.59 -20.92
N GLN A 264 -44.22 -8.23 -21.52
CA GLN A 264 -44.36 -8.96 -22.78
C GLN A 264 -45.26 -10.20 -22.65
N LEU A 265 -45.19 -10.93 -21.53
CA LEU A 265 -46.10 -12.03 -21.20
C LEU A 265 -47.54 -11.57 -20.90
N ARG A 266 -47.72 -10.29 -20.55
CA ARG A 266 -49.03 -9.67 -20.33
C ARG A 266 -49.61 -9.03 -21.61
N GLY A 267 -48.80 -8.84 -22.64
CA GLY A 267 -49.26 -8.43 -23.97
C GLY A 267 -50.14 -9.50 -24.65
N PRO A 268 -50.94 -9.09 -25.65
CA PRO A 268 -52.38 -8.90 -25.58
C PRO A 268 -53.17 -10.23 -25.51
N LEU A 269 -53.33 -10.81 -24.31
CA LEU A 269 -54.37 -11.84 -24.11
C LEU A 269 -55.79 -11.24 -24.02
N ASP A 270 -55.93 -9.92 -23.88
CA ASP A 270 -57.22 -9.22 -23.87
C ASP A 270 -57.73 -8.77 -25.26
N GLY A 271 -56.88 -8.82 -26.31
CA GLY A 271 -57.27 -8.40 -27.67
C GLY A 271 -57.81 -9.54 -28.56
N GLY A 272 -57.35 -10.78 -28.36
CA GLY A 272 -57.64 -11.89 -29.28
C GLY A 272 -58.96 -12.63 -29.04
N ARG A 273 -59.47 -12.68 -27.80
CA ARG A 273 -60.70 -13.45 -27.50
C ARG A 273 -62.00 -12.70 -27.71
N ARG A 274 -62.00 -11.37 -27.69
CA ARG A 274 -63.23 -10.58 -27.93
C ARG A 274 -63.67 -10.60 -29.40
N HIS A 275 -62.73 -10.76 -30.34
CA HIS A 275 -63.09 -10.89 -31.75
C HIS A 275 -63.49 -12.32 -32.17
N GLN A 276 -63.09 -13.36 -31.43
CA GLN A 276 -63.46 -14.75 -31.76
C GLN A 276 -64.84 -15.17 -31.25
N LEU A 277 -65.35 -14.56 -30.17
CA LEU A 277 -66.72 -14.79 -29.68
C LEU A 277 -67.78 -13.94 -30.39
N ALA A 278 -67.40 -12.85 -31.07
CA ALA A 278 -68.30 -12.10 -31.93
C ALA A 278 -68.54 -12.83 -33.27
N ALA A 279 -67.55 -13.57 -33.79
CA ALA A 279 -67.67 -14.27 -35.07
C ALA A 279 -68.39 -15.64 -35.00
N THR A 280 -68.59 -16.20 -33.81
CA THR A 280 -69.28 -17.50 -33.62
C THR A 280 -70.72 -17.38 -33.14
N GLY A 281 -71.22 -16.16 -32.88
CA GLY A 281 -72.59 -15.90 -32.46
C GLY A 281 -73.60 -15.67 -33.59
N GLU A 282 -73.17 -15.42 -34.83
CA GLU A 282 -74.08 -15.07 -35.94
C GLU A 282 -74.51 -16.26 -36.83
N THR A 283 -73.94 -17.46 -36.67
CA THR A 283 -74.24 -18.58 -37.61
C THR A 283 -75.40 -19.50 -37.20
N TRP A 284 -76.06 -19.29 -36.05
CA TRP A 284 -77.17 -20.14 -35.60
C TRP A 284 -78.59 -19.58 -35.81
N LYS A 285 -78.75 -18.51 -36.61
CA LYS A 285 -80.06 -17.92 -36.94
C LYS A 285 -80.53 -18.12 -38.39
N ALA A 286 -79.86 -18.94 -39.20
CA ALA A 286 -80.26 -19.20 -40.58
C ALA A 286 -80.09 -20.68 -40.97
N ALA A 287 -80.90 -21.55 -40.37
CA ALA A 287 -81.27 -22.84 -40.95
C ALA A 287 -82.64 -23.22 -40.36
N GLY A 288 -83.69 -22.81 -41.08
CA GLY A 288 -84.97 -23.49 -41.03
C GLY A 288 -84.92 -24.81 -41.79
#